data_AF-A0A2E0JAS9-F1
#
_entry.id   AF-A0A2E0JAS9-F1
#
_cell.length_a   1.000
_cell.length_b   1.000
_cell.length_c   1.000
_cell.angle_alpha   90.00
_cell.angle_beta   90.00
_cell.angle_gamma   90.00
#
_symmetry.space_group_name_H-M   'P 1'
#
loop_
_entity.id
_entity.type
_entity.pdbx_description
1 polymer ?
#
loop_
_entity_poly.entity_id
_entity_poly.type
_entity_poly.pdbx_seq_one_letter_code
_entity_poly.pdbx_strand_id
1 'polypeptide(L)'
;MSLPDMTDAMAIIGLSCRFPGSRDVEAYYRSLIGGNALYAPPPRERWNWCSEDRVAVRSMGVLDDVFDFDNALFQLSPREAETIDPHQRLMLEEVWLAIEHAGYRPEAFRGSDTGVFVAMYNQDFQFYARSGDWDEISRMYLAMGGAHSLVPNRVSYAFDLHGPSEVVDTACSSALVAVHRAVEAIRQGECDQAIVGGVSLLLEPGRLVMLQDLGLLAENGDCAPFDERSGGQVLGEGAAAILIKPLARAIADHDTVHAVVRATGVNHQGARSGGLTRPSAAAQAELISNTYSRHGIDPAAIGYVEAHGNGGGGDVSELLAFQHVFPAGIAIGSVKGNIGFLEAAGGLSQIVKLVLSMRHEVIPATRSHRQMIRNDELDPASCRVLTVNTPLDALRAPEDQPFMAGVHAYGLGGCNAHVVLAEALPTADIPEPTDPLPLLFSGESPVDLRARVERFISWYGGEPYASLRNIAYTLATCGFHEAHRVVVFASTREEAIARLSEWMQDSEPDQHILSFADDHALLRDARAWCAGEKRDWSRLLDGSRVAMPLTTWRRRHFPLPPLRV
;
A
#
# COMPACT_ATOMS: atom_id res chain seq x y z
N MET A 1 -21.00 -24.13 7.43
CA MET A 1 -20.12 -24.26 6.26
C MET A 1 -18.69 -24.31 6.78
N SER A 2 -17.95 -25.39 6.52
CA SER A 2 -16.52 -25.43 6.83
C SER A 2 -15.83 -24.49 5.87
N LEU A 3 -15.23 -23.42 6.39
CA LEU A 3 -14.28 -22.61 5.64
C LEU A 3 -13.22 -23.55 5.01
N PRO A 4 -12.72 -23.27 3.80
CA PRO A 4 -11.49 -23.94 3.34
C PRO A 4 -10.42 -23.84 4.43
N ASP A 5 -9.41 -24.71 4.44
CA ASP A 5 -8.36 -24.63 5.45
C ASP A 5 -7.65 -23.27 5.38
N MET A 6 -8.02 -22.37 6.30
CA MET A 6 -7.55 -20.98 6.40
C MET A 6 -6.52 -20.83 7.51
N THR A 7 -6.07 -21.94 8.11
CA THR A 7 -5.20 -21.94 9.30
C THR A 7 -3.88 -21.20 9.04
N ASP A 8 -3.37 -21.26 7.80
CA ASP A 8 -2.10 -20.65 7.37
C ASP A 8 -2.27 -19.37 6.52
N ALA A 9 -3.48 -18.82 6.46
CA ALA A 9 -3.80 -17.64 5.66
C ALA A 9 -3.44 -16.34 6.40
N MET A 10 -2.99 -15.33 5.65
CA MET A 10 -2.61 -14.04 6.22
C MET A 10 -3.59 -12.96 5.80
N ALA A 11 -4.06 -12.15 6.74
CA ALA A 11 -4.92 -11.01 6.49
C ALA A 11 -4.09 -9.77 6.16
N ILE A 12 -4.51 -9.02 5.13
CA ILE A 12 -4.10 -7.63 4.94
C ILE A 12 -5.09 -6.76 5.71
N ILE A 13 -4.63 -6.12 6.78
CA ILE A 13 -5.48 -5.33 7.69
C ILE A 13 -5.30 -3.82 7.56
N GLY A 14 -4.25 -3.38 6.88
CA GLY A 14 -3.96 -1.96 6.65
C GLY A 14 -3.22 -1.76 5.35
N LEU A 15 -3.47 -0.63 4.69
CA LEU A 15 -2.81 -0.25 3.46
C LEU A 15 -2.64 1.27 3.37
N SER A 16 -1.54 1.69 2.78
CA SER A 16 -1.33 3.06 2.31
C SER A 16 -0.65 3.04 0.94
N CYS A 17 -0.82 4.10 0.17
CA CYS A 17 -0.04 4.29 -1.02
C CYS A 17 0.05 5.76 -1.43
N ARG A 18 1.14 6.05 -2.13
CA ARG A 18 1.36 7.25 -2.91
C ARG A 18 1.87 6.84 -4.28
N PHE A 19 1.06 7.07 -5.30
CA PHE A 19 1.34 6.74 -6.69
C PHE A 19 1.16 7.98 -7.57
N PRO A 20 1.63 7.96 -8.82
CA PRO A 20 1.49 9.11 -9.72
C PRO A 20 0.02 9.55 -9.82
N GLY A 21 -0.23 10.85 -9.63
CA GLY A 21 -1.59 11.42 -9.60
C GLY A 21 -2.51 10.93 -8.47
N SER A 22 -2.00 10.18 -7.50
CA SER A 22 -2.79 9.52 -6.43
C SER A 22 -2.07 9.59 -5.09
N ARG A 23 -2.49 10.53 -4.24
CA ARG A 23 -1.87 10.76 -2.92
C ARG A 23 -2.26 9.75 -1.82
N ASP A 24 -3.30 8.95 -2.06
CA ASP A 24 -3.88 8.00 -1.12
C ASP A 24 -4.62 6.87 -1.87
N VAL A 25 -5.06 5.84 -1.13
CA VAL A 25 -5.72 4.64 -1.68
C VAL A 25 -7.04 4.95 -2.41
N GLU A 26 -7.79 5.95 -1.95
CA GLU A 26 -9.07 6.36 -2.55
C GLU A 26 -8.87 7.18 -3.84
N ALA A 27 -7.86 8.05 -3.85
CA ALA A 27 -7.42 8.76 -5.06
C ALA A 27 -6.90 7.77 -6.11
N TYR A 28 -6.19 6.73 -5.68
CA TYR A 28 -5.73 5.67 -6.56
C TYR A 28 -6.89 4.91 -7.18
N TYR A 29 -7.85 4.43 -6.38
CA TYR A 29 -9.04 3.74 -6.90
C TYR A 29 -9.80 4.59 -7.93
N ARG A 30 -10.09 5.86 -7.60
CA ARG A 30 -10.76 6.79 -8.51
C ARG A 30 -10.00 6.97 -9.83
N SER A 31 -8.68 7.07 -9.77
CA SER A 31 -7.83 7.19 -10.95
C SER A 31 -7.87 5.94 -11.83
N LEU A 32 -7.85 4.76 -11.23
CA LEU A 32 -7.93 3.49 -11.97
C LEU A 32 -9.28 3.30 -12.66
N ILE A 33 -10.38 3.57 -11.97
CA ILE A 33 -11.74 3.50 -12.55
C ILE A 33 -11.91 4.51 -13.67
N GLY A 34 -11.29 5.69 -13.56
CA GLY A 34 -11.26 6.70 -14.62
C GLY A 34 -10.46 6.29 -15.86
N GLY A 35 -9.57 5.29 -15.76
CA GLY A 35 -8.85 4.73 -16.91
C GLY A 35 -7.80 5.65 -17.56
N ASN A 36 -7.40 6.73 -16.89
CA ASN A 36 -6.44 7.71 -17.42
C ASN A 36 -4.99 7.26 -17.24
N ALA A 37 -4.09 7.80 -18.08
CA ALA A 37 -2.66 7.77 -17.79
C ALA A 37 -2.35 8.76 -16.67
N LEU A 38 -1.57 8.32 -15.69
CA LEU A 38 -1.09 9.11 -14.57
C LEU A 38 0.41 9.42 -14.70
N TYR A 39 0.93 9.34 -15.93
CA TYR A 39 2.26 9.77 -16.29
C TYR A 39 2.19 10.91 -17.31
N ALA A 40 3.18 11.80 -17.25
CA ALA A 40 3.27 13.01 -18.04
C ALA A 40 4.74 13.25 -18.47
N PRO A 41 5.02 14.23 -19.36
CA PRO A 41 6.41 14.59 -19.66
C PRO A 41 7.22 14.81 -18.37
N PRO A 42 8.48 14.32 -18.31
CA PRO A 42 9.28 14.39 -17.09
C PRO A 42 9.42 15.85 -16.58
N PRO A 43 9.25 16.12 -15.27
CA PRO A 43 9.33 17.48 -14.73
C PRO A 43 10.74 18.03 -14.89
N ARG A 44 10.91 19.04 -15.77
CA ARG A 44 12.22 19.63 -16.08
C ARG A 44 12.91 20.25 -14.88
N GLU A 45 12.14 20.73 -13.91
CA GLU A 45 12.64 21.40 -12.70
C GLU A 45 13.20 20.41 -11.67
N ARG A 46 12.85 19.12 -11.74
CA ARG A 46 13.30 18.10 -10.78
C ARG A 46 14.74 17.67 -10.98
N TRP A 47 15.19 17.61 -12.24
CA TRP A 47 16.54 17.22 -12.58
C TRP A 47 17.27 18.37 -13.25
N ASN A 48 18.48 18.66 -12.79
CA ASN A 48 19.36 19.53 -13.55
C ASN A 48 19.88 18.72 -14.75
N TRP A 49 19.15 18.78 -15.87
CA TRP A 49 19.46 18.09 -17.13
C TRP A 49 20.76 18.65 -17.74
N CYS A 50 21.91 18.38 -17.12
CA CYS A 50 23.21 18.91 -17.56
C CYS A 50 23.68 18.37 -18.94
N SER A 51 22.84 17.64 -19.67
CA SER A 51 22.94 17.51 -21.12
C SER A 51 21.56 17.20 -21.70
N GLU A 52 20.84 18.22 -22.17
CA GLU A 52 19.51 18.12 -22.80
C GLU A 52 19.47 17.16 -24.02
N ASP A 53 20.62 16.73 -24.54
CA ASP A 53 20.73 15.96 -25.78
C ASP A 53 20.70 14.43 -25.63
N ARG A 54 20.71 13.85 -24.41
CA ARG A 54 20.83 12.36 -24.25
C ARG A 54 19.58 11.62 -23.81
N VAL A 55 18.59 12.26 -23.18
CA VAL A 55 17.41 11.57 -22.64
C VAL A 55 16.17 11.94 -23.47
N ALA A 56 15.69 11.01 -24.28
CA ALA A 56 14.53 11.15 -25.16
C ALA A 56 13.21 10.66 -24.50
N VAL A 57 13.17 10.61 -23.15
CA VAL A 57 12.01 10.11 -22.40
C VAL A 57 10.83 11.06 -22.54
N ARG A 58 9.72 10.56 -23.09
CA ARG A 58 8.51 11.35 -23.36
C ARG A 58 7.53 11.42 -22.19
N SER A 59 7.56 10.44 -21.29
CA SER A 59 6.61 10.34 -20.20
C SER A 59 7.19 9.61 -19.00
N MET A 60 6.71 9.97 -17.81
CA MET A 60 7.09 9.39 -16.53
C MET A 60 5.98 9.60 -15.51
N GLY A 61 5.75 8.60 -14.67
CA GLY A 61 4.92 8.73 -13.48
C GLY A 61 5.75 9.31 -12.34
N VAL A 62 5.42 10.50 -11.86
CA VAL A 62 6.16 11.14 -10.75
C VAL A 62 5.23 11.43 -9.59
N LEU A 63 5.75 11.35 -8.37
CA LEU A 63 5.08 11.82 -7.16
C LEU A 63 5.29 13.33 -7.01
N ASP A 64 4.27 14.07 -6.57
CA ASP A 64 4.36 15.53 -6.48
C ASP A 64 5.16 16.03 -5.27
N ASP A 65 5.10 15.32 -4.14
CA ASP A 65 5.51 15.79 -2.81
C ASP A 65 6.68 14.98 -2.19
N VAL A 66 7.58 14.46 -3.03
CA VAL A 66 8.72 13.59 -2.62
C VAL A 66 9.61 14.21 -1.54
N PHE A 67 9.74 15.53 -1.55
CA PHE A 67 10.63 16.27 -0.65
C PHE A 67 9.91 16.82 0.58
N ASP A 68 8.60 16.68 0.68
CA ASP A 68 7.82 17.14 1.83
C ASP A 68 7.78 16.05 2.90
N PHE A 69 8.09 16.41 4.14
CA PHE A 69 8.17 15.44 5.23
C PHE A 69 7.89 16.07 6.60
N ASP A 70 7.17 15.36 7.46
CA ASP A 70 6.97 15.78 8.85
C ASP A 70 8.10 15.26 9.76
N ASN A 71 9.21 15.98 9.77
CA ASN A 71 10.36 15.59 10.58
C ASN A 71 10.07 15.59 12.09
N ALA A 72 9.15 16.46 12.56
CA ALA A 72 8.85 16.61 13.98
C ALA A 72 8.07 15.41 14.51
N LEU A 73 7.11 14.90 13.72
CA LEU A 73 6.34 13.70 14.07
C LEU A 73 7.25 12.48 14.33
N PHE A 74 8.32 12.33 13.54
CA PHE A 74 9.28 11.25 13.68
C PHE A 74 10.51 11.59 14.55
N GLN A 75 10.45 12.70 15.30
CA GLN A 75 11.50 13.14 16.22
C GLN A 75 12.88 13.33 15.56
N LEU A 76 12.88 13.72 14.29
CA LEU A 76 14.09 14.01 13.53
C LEU A 76 14.37 15.51 13.55
N SER A 77 15.63 15.89 13.78
CA SER A 77 16.03 17.29 13.63
C SER A 77 15.88 17.73 12.16
N PRO A 78 15.61 19.02 11.88
CA PRO A 78 15.55 19.51 10.49
C PRO A 78 16.81 19.16 9.70
N ARG A 79 17.99 19.26 10.34
CA ARG A 79 19.27 18.93 9.71
C ARG A 79 19.39 17.46 9.35
N GLU A 80 18.94 16.57 10.23
CA GLU A 80 18.91 15.15 9.91
C GLU A 80 17.95 14.89 8.74
N ALA A 81 16.76 15.48 8.77
CA ALA A 81 15.75 15.34 7.71
C ALA A 81 16.24 15.81 6.32
N GLU A 82 17.09 16.84 6.25
CA GLU A 82 17.75 17.29 5.01
C GLU A 82 18.71 16.24 4.44
N THR A 83 19.31 15.42 5.30
CA THR A 83 20.41 14.49 4.95
C THR A 83 19.96 13.04 4.78
N ILE A 84 18.70 12.72 5.08
CA ILE A 84 18.13 11.39 4.86
C ILE A 84 17.53 11.26 3.47
N ASP A 85 17.75 10.09 2.87
CA ASP A 85 17.17 9.68 1.60
C ASP A 85 15.64 9.87 1.63
N PRO A 86 15.03 10.55 0.64
CA PRO A 86 13.58 10.64 0.50
C PRO A 86 12.85 9.29 0.57
N HIS A 87 13.48 8.17 0.18
CA HIS A 87 12.92 6.83 0.36
C HIS A 87 12.65 6.52 1.84
N GLN A 88 13.55 6.89 2.76
CA GLN A 88 13.36 6.70 4.20
C GLN A 88 12.19 7.55 4.72
N ARG A 89 12.08 8.80 4.24
CA ARG A 89 11.02 9.74 4.63
C ARG A 89 9.63 9.24 4.23
N LEU A 90 9.48 8.87 2.96
CA LEU A 90 8.21 8.35 2.45
C LEU A 90 7.82 7.06 3.19
N MET A 91 8.76 6.15 3.43
CA MET A 91 8.45 4.91 4.14
C MET A 91 7.99 5.14 5.58
N LEU A 92 8.53 6.11 6.29
CA LEU A 92 8.03 6.47 7.62
C LEU A 92 6.57 6.95 7.57
N GLU A 93 6.23 7.81 6.61
CA GLU A 93 4.86 8.30 6.44
C GLU A 93 3.90 7.22 5.97
N GLU A 94 4.27 6.41 4.98
CA GLU A 94 3.41 5.35 4.44
C GLU A 94 3.15 4.26 5.49
N VAL A 95 4.16 3.88 6.29
CA VAL A 95 3.94 2.93 7.40
C VAL A 95 3.00 3.51 8.45
N TRP A 96 3.17 4.78 8.80
CA TRP A 96 2.23 5.47 9.71
C TRP A 96 0.80 5.40 9.17
N LEU A 97 0.60 5.76 7.91
CA LEU A 97 -0.71 5.77 7.25
C LEU A 97 -1.32 4.37 7.15
N ALA A 98 -0.51 3.33 6.91
CA ALA A 98 -0.99 1.95 6.86
C ALA A 98 -1.45 1.45 8.23
N ILE A 99 -0.77 1.87 9.31
CA ILE A 99 -1.19 1.58 10.69
C ILE A 99 -2.51 2.31 11.03
N GLU A 100 -2.63 3.59 10.67
CA GLU A 100 -3.90 4.33 10.85
C GLU A 100 -5.04 3.76 10.02
N HIS A 101 -4.75 3.31 8.80
CA HIS A 101 -5.73 2.63 7.95
C HIS A 101 -6.22 1.32 8.58
N ALA A 102 -5.37 0.61 9.32
CA ALA A 102 -5.77 -0.57 10.09
C ALA A 102 -6.63 -0.24 11.34
N GLY A 103 -6.91 1.04 11.59
CA GLY A 103 -7.66 1.49 12.78
C GLY A 103 -6.85 1.40 14.07
N TYR A 104 -5.51 1.44 13.95
CA TYR A 104 -4.59 1.52 15.06
C TYR A 104 -3.85 2.85 15.10
N ARG A 105 -3.23 3.09 16.25
CA ARG A 105 -2.19 4.09 16.39
C ARG A 105 -0.81 3.43 16.42
N PRO A 106 0.22 4.08 15.87
CA PRO A 106 1.63 3.65 15.98
C PRO A 106 2.04 3.15 17.36
N GLU A 107 1.55 3.83 18.40
CA GLU A 107 1.83 3.54 19.81
C GLU A 107 1.36 2.13 20.23
N ALA A 108 0.34 1.57 19.56
CA ALA A 108 -0.15 0.22 19.82
C ALA A 108 0.82 -0.89 19.40
N PHE A 109 1.81 -0.59 18.56
CA PHE A 109 2.79 -1.54 18.06
C PHE A 109 4.12 -1.50 18.83
N ARG A 110 4.29 -0.55 19.75
CA ARG A 110 5.56 -0.37 20.48
C ARG A 110 5.91 -1.59 21.31
N GLY A 111 7.15 -2.05 21.18
CA GLY A 111 7.68 -3.25 21.84
C GLY A 111 7.12 -4.56 21.30
N SER A 112 6.39 -4.55 20.18
CA SER A 112 5.88 -5.78 19.56
C SER A 112 6.92 -6.42 18.63
N ASP A 113 6.81 -7.73 18.48
CA ASP A 113 7.58 -8.52 17.50
C ASP A 113 7.00 -8.34 16.08
N THR A 114 6.90 -7.10 15.62
CA THR A 114 6.45 -6.77 14.26
C THR A 114 7.67 -6.72 13.32
N GLY A 115 7.64 -7.53 12.26
CA GLY A 115 8.66 -7.49 11.21
C GLY A 115 8.46 -6.33 10.24
N VAL A 116 9.54 -5.86 9.61
CA VAL A 116 9.54 -4.77 8.62
C VAL A 116 10.35 -5.21 7.40
N PHE A 117 9.68 -5.41 6.28
CA PHE A 117 10.29 -5.86 5.02
C PHE A 117 10.05 -4.81 3.94
N VAL A 118 11.10 -4.12 3.51
CA VAL A 118 10.98 -2.99 2.57
C VAL A 118 11.64 -3.30 1.25
N ALA A 119 10.86 -3.28 0.17
CA ALA A 119 11.32 -3.38 -1.19
C ALA A 119 11.92 -2.06 -1.69
N MET A 120 13.22 -2.06 -1.98
CA MET A 120 13.93 -0.93 -2.56
C MET A 120 15.20 -1.42 -3.25
N TYR A 121 15.51 -0.88 -4.42
CA TYR A 121 16.78 -1.14 -5.09
C TYR A 121 17.41 0.09 -5.76
N ASN A 122 16.64 1.17 -5.94
CA ASN A 122 17.12 2.44 -6.48
C ASN A 122 18.22 3.03 -5.60
N GLN A 123 19.30 3.52 -6.21
CA GLN A 123 20.47 4.07 -5.51
C GLN A 123 20.63 5.58 -5.78
N ASP A 124 19.61 6.24 -6.31
CA ASP A 124 19.70 7.59 -6.85
C ASP A 124 20.18 8.61 -5.80
N PHE A 125 19.77 8.46 -4.54
CA PHE A 125 20.24 9.33 -3.46
C PHE A 125 21.74 9.17 -3.16
N GLN A 126 22.34 8.00 -3.41
CA GLN A 126 23.79 7.79 -3.25
C GLN A 126 24.61 8.68 -4.18
N PHE A 127 24.06 9.05 -5.34
CA PHE A 127 24.67 10.06 -6.20
C PHE A 127 24.78 11.39 -5.44
N TYR A 128 23.66 11.93 -4.95
CA TYR A 128 23.63 13.18 -4.19
C TYR A 128 24.43 13.13 -2.89
N ALA A 129 24.44 12.01 -2.17
CA ALA A 129 25.26 11.85 -0.98
C ALA A 129 26.76 12.05 -1.27
N ARG A 130 27.23 11.68 -2.48
CA ARG A 130 28.64 11.80 -2.89
C ARG A 130 28.95 13.12 -3.60
N SER A 131 28.07 13.55 -4.51
CA SER A 131 28.28 14.70 -5.39
C SER A 131 27.64 16.00 -4.89
N GLY A 132 26.76 15.93 -3.91
CA GLY A 132 26.07 17.08 -3.34
C GLY A 132 26.99 18.03 -2.56
N ASP A 133 26.68 19.31 -2.63
CA ASP A 133 27.31 20.35 -1.84
C ASP A 133 26.76 20.37 -0.42
N TRP A 134 27.25 19.44 0.39
CA TRP A 134 26.92 19.30 1.80
C TRP A 134 27.91 20.04 2.68
N ASP A 135 27.40 20.80 3.66
CA ASP A 135 28.21 21.35 4.74
C ASP A 135 28.82 20.25 5.62
N GLU A 136 29.84 20.60 6.40
CA GLU A 136 30.66 19.66 7.18
C GLU A 136 29.84 18.80 8.15
N ILE A 137 28.85 19.38 8.82
CA ILE A 137 28.07 18.65 9.82
C ILE A 137 27.05 17.75 9.10
N SER A 138 26.42 18.22 8.03
CA SER A 138 25.48 17.41 7.24
C SER A 138 26.15 16.16 6.66
N ARG A 139 27.44 16.25 6.30
CA ARG A 139 28.24 15.08 5.87
C ARG A 139 28.34 13.98 6.93
N MET A 140 28.29 14.33 8.22
CA MET A 140 28.33 13.34 9.29
C MET A 140 27.07 12.47 9.33
N TYR A 141 25.92 13.02 8.92
CA TYR A 141 24.65 12.30 8.90
C TYR A 141 24.47 11.44 7.64
N LEU A 142 25.15 11.74 6.54
CA LEU A 142 24.98 11.04 5.24
C LEU A 142 25.27 9.54 5.30
N ALA A 143 26.19 9.10 6.16
CA ALA A 143 26.51 7.68 6.31
C ALA A 143 25.27 6.86 6.73
N MET A 144 24.43 7.43 7.60
CA MET A 144 23.13 6.87 7.98
C MET A 144 22.05 7.24 6.98
N GLY A 145 22.07 8.49 6.49
CA GLY A 145 21.05 9.04 5.62
C GLY A 145 20.92 8.34 4.26
N GLY A 146 21.99 7.77 3.71
CA GLY A 146 21.94 7.11 2.40
C GLY A 146 21.87 5.57 2.43
N ALA A 147 22.10 4.91 3.57
CA ALA A 147 22.18 3.46 3.60
C ALA A 147 20.79 2.82 3.41
N HIS A 148 20.65 1.92 2.43
CA HIS A 148 19.37 1.25 2.12
C HIS A 148 18.83 0.44 3.30
N SER A 149 19.72 -0.17 4.10
CA SER A 149 19.33 -0.89 5.32
C SER A 149 18.65 0.04 6.34
N LEU A 150 18.86 1.35 6.28
CA LEU A 150 18.20 2.28 7.19
C LEU A 150 16.75 2.58 6.80
N VAL A 151 16.28 2.19 5.61
CA VAL A 151 14.87 2.35 5.23
C VAL A 151 13.95 1.52 6.15
N PRO A 152 14.10 0.19 6.26
CA PRO A 152 13.33 -0.61 7.22
C PRO A 152 13.77 -0.36 8.68
N ASN A 153 15.08 -0.15 8.94
CA ASN A 153 15.56 -0.01 10.31
C ASN A 153 15.08 1.29 10.96
N ARG A 154 14.95 2.38 10.20
CA ARG A 154 14.44 3.65 10.74
C ARG A 154 12.94 3.58 11.03
N VAL A 155 12.18 2.82 10.23
CA VAL A 155 10.79 2.45 10.57
C VAL A 155 10.79 1.68 11.89
N SER A 156 11.56 0.59 11.98
CA SER A 156 11.60 -0.25 13.20
C SER A 156 11.99 0.56 14.45
N TYR A 157 12.96 1.47 14.30
CA TYR A 157 13.37 2.38 15.36
C TYR A 157 12.27 3.38 15.75
N ALA A 158 11.65 4.06 14.77
CA ALA A 158 10.64 5.09 15.03
C ALA A 158 9.39 4.52 15.71
N PHE A 159 9.00 3.30 15.34
CA PHE A 159 7.81 2.62 15.84
C PHE A 159 8.09 1.64 16.99
N ASP A 160 9.35 1.49 17.41
CA ASP A 160 9.79 0.56 18.47
C ASP A 160 9.39 -0.90 18.19
N LEU A 161 9.72 -1.40 17.00
CA LEU A 161 9.37 -2.73 16.50
C LEU A 161 10.56 -3.68 16.60
N HIS A 162 10.35 -4.88 17.14
CA HIS A 162 11.44 -5.79 17.56
C HIS A 162 11.57 -7.04 16.68
N GLY A 163 10.75 -7.17 15.62
CA GLY A 163 10.87 -8.25 14.64
C GLY A 163 12.00 -8.04 13.60
N PRO A 164 12.14 -8.94 12.60
CA PRO A 164 13.11 -8.79 11.53
C PRO A 164 12.95 -7.46 10.78
N SER A 165 14.06 -6.82 10.42
CA SER A 165 14.07 -5.52 9.73
C SER A 165 15.00 -5.57 8.52
N GLU A 166 14.42 -5.72 7.34
CA GLU A 166 15.16 -6.14 6.14
C GLU A 166 14.81 -5.32 4.90
N VAL A 167 15.84 -4.98 4.14
CA VAL A 167 15.69 -4.48 2.77
C VAL A 167 15.65 -5.66 1.81
N VAL A 168 14.69 -5.65 0.89
CA VAL A 168 14.51 -6.69 -0.12
C VAL A 168 14.81 -6.11 -1.49
N ASP A 169 15.87 -6.62 -2.11
CA ASP A 169 16.29 -6.27 -3.47
C ASP A 169 16.34 -7.52 -4.35
N THR A 170 15.30 -7.69 -5.15
CA THR A 170 15.23 -8.63 -6.26
C THR A 170 14.83 -7.91 -7.54
N ALA A 171 15.26 -6.65 -7.68
CA ALA A 171 14.83 -5.72 -8.73
C ALA A 171 13.29 -5.57 -8.78
N CYS A 172 12.68 -5.78 -9.94
CA CYS A 172 11.26 -5.51 -10.17
C CYS A 172 10.28 -6.43 -9.40
N SER A 173 10.78 -7.53 -8.83
CA SER A 173 9.98 -8.44 -8.00
C SER A 173 10.08 -8.14 -6.50
N SER A 174 10.87 -7.15 -6.09
CA SER A 174 11.19 -6.87 -4.68
C SER A 174 9.96 -6.81 -3.78
N ALA A 175 8.90 -6.07 -4.17
CA ALA A 175 7.68 -5.95 -3.37
C ALA A 175 7.00 -7.30 -3.09
N LEU A 176 6.86 -8.16 -4.10
CA LEU A 176 6.21 -9.46 -3.91
C LEU A 176 7.12 -10.45 -3.17
N VAL A 177 8.44 -10.36 -3.35
CA VAL A 177 9.40 -11.11 -2.53
C VAL A 177 9.34 -10.63 -1.07
N ALA A 178 9.18 -9.34 -0.81
CA ALA A 178 9.01 -8.81 0.54
C ALA A 178 7.72 -9.32 1.19
N VAL A 179 6.61 -9.41 0.44
CA VAL A 179 5.39 -10.09 0.90
C VAL A 179 5.66 -11.55 1.22
N HIS A 180 6.34 -12.29 0.34
CA HIS A 180 6.70 -13.68 0.60
C HIS A 180 7.55 -13.83 1.87
N ARG A 181 8.57 -12.98 2.07
CA ARG A 181 9.44 -13.02 3.26
C ARG A 181 8.67 -12.69 4.54
N ALA A 182 7.77 -11.71 4.50
CA ALA A 182 6.89 -11.40 5.63
C ALA A 182 5.98 -12.58 6.00
N VAL A 183 5.34 -13.21 5.01
CA VAL A 183 4.48 -14.39 5.24
C VAL A 183 5.27 -15.53 5.85
N GLU A 184 6.47 -15.82 5.33
CA GLU A 184 7.29 -16.92 5.85
C GLU A 184 7.88 -16.61 7.24
N ALA A 185 8.27 -15.36 7.52
CA ALA A 185 8.73 -14.94 8.85
C ALA A 185 7.64 -15.09 9.91
N ILE A 186 6.40 -14.70 9.60
CA ILE A 186 5.24 -14.93 10.48
C ILE A 186 5.00 -16.43 10.69
N ARG A 187 5.02 -17.23 9.62
CA ARG A 187 4.83 -18.69 9.71
C ARG A 187 5.90 -19.38 10.55
N GLN A 188 7.12 -18.89 10.50
CA GLN A 188 8.26 -19.44 11.24
C GLN A 188 8.33 -18.93 12.69
N GLY A 189 7.45 -18.00 13.07
CA GLY A 189 7.43 -17.40 14.41
C GLY A 189 8.58 -16.43 14.66
N GLU A 190 9.19 -15.88 13.61
CA GLU A 190 10.21 -14.81 13.73
C GLU A 190 9.56 -13.46 14.05
N CYS A 191 8.29 -13.29 13.69
CA CYS A 191 7.45 -12.17 14.06
C CYS A 191 5.98 -12.58 14.14
N ASP A 192 5.20 -11.76 14.83
CA ASP A 192 3.77 -11.97 15.08
C ASP A 192 2.87 -11.41 13.96
N GLN A 193 3.40 -10.39 13.30
CA GLN A 193 2.81 -9.63 12.22
C GLN A 193 3.93 -8.90 11.49
N ALA A 194 3.65 -8.37 10.31
CA ALA A 194 4.66 -7.73 9.49
C ALA A 194 4.11 -6.52 8.73
N ILE A 195 4.93 -5.49 8.65
CA ILE A 195 4.78 -4.38 7.74
C ILE A 195 5.59 -4.72 6.49
N VAL A 196 4.92 -4.71 5.34
CA VAL A 196 5.58 -4.84 4.03
C VAL A 196 5.46 -3.52 3.33
N GLY A 197 6.60 -2.94 2.96
CA GLY A 197 6.63 -1.68 2.27
C GLY A 197 7.42 -1.75 0.97
N GLY A 198 7.26 -0.75 0.13
CA GLY A 198 7.96 -0.66 -1.13
C GLY A 198 8.03 0.78 -1.60
N VAL A 199 9.21 1.20 -2.02
CA VAL A 199 9.46 2.58 -2.44
C VAL A 199 10.41 2.61 -3.64
N SER A 200 10.06 3.42 -4.64
CA SER A 200 10.91 3.75 -5.78
C SER A 200 10.78 5.22 -6.12
N LEU A 201 11.91 5.90 -6.26
CA LEU A 201 12.02 7.30 -6.67
C LEU A 201 13.05 7.45 -7.78
N LEU A 202 12.83 8.43 -8.65
CA LEU A 202 13.70 8.76 -9.77
C LEU A 202 14.34 10.11 -9.48
N LEU A 203 15.42 10.09 -8.70
CA LEU A 203 16.02 11.32 -8.17
C LEU A 203 17.09 11.89 -9.11
N GLU A 204 17.65 11.09 -10.02
CA GLU A 204 18.68 11.52 -10.96
C GLU A 204 18.50 10.90 -12.37
N PRO A 205 18.94 11.57 -13.46
CA PRO A 205 18.62 11.15 -14.82
C PRO A 205 19.45 9.98 -15.38
N GLY A 206 20.57 9.61 -14.75
CA GLY A 206 21.49 8.56 -15.19
C GLY A 206 20.83 7.19 -15.33
N ARG A 207 19.89 6.85 -14.43
CA ARG A 207 19.04 5.66 -14.57
C ARG A 207 18.22 5.66 -15.87
N LEU A 208 17.66 6.79 -16.25
CA LEU A 208 16.88 6.93 -17.48
C LEU A 208 17.74 6.72 -18.72
N VAL A 209 18.94 7.32 -18.73
CA VAL A 209 19.92 7.13 -19.81
C VAL A 209 20.26 5.66 -19.96
N MET A 210 20.57 4.97 -18.86
CA MET A 210 20.93 3.56 -18.87
C MET A 210 19.82 2.67 -19.43
N LEU A 211 18.57 2.88 -18.99
CA LEU A 211 17.43 2.08 -19.45
C LEU A 211 17.05 2.39 -20.90
N GLN A 212 17.26 3.62 -21.36
CA GLN A 212 17.12 4.00 -22.75
C GLN A 212 18.17 3.30 -23.62
N ASP A 213 19.44 3.30 -23.21
CA ASP A 213 20.54 2.64 -23.93
C ASP A 213 20.36 1.12 -23.99
N LEU A 214 19.68 0.53 -23.00
CA LEU A 214 19.28 -0.88 -23.00
C LEU A 214 18.03 -1.16 -23.86
N GLY A 215 17.39 -0.14 -24.43
CA GLY A 215 16.18 -0.29 -25.24
C GLY A 215 14.95 -0.74 -24.44
N LEU A 216 14.90 -0.45 -23.14
CA LEU A 216 13.82 -0.90 -22.26
C LEU A 216 12.67 0.12 -22.15
N LEU A 217 12.90 1.38 -22.53
CA LEU A 217 11.91 2.45 -22.41
C LEU A 217 11.03 2.57 -23.66
N ALA A 218 9.75 2.87 -23.45
CA ALA A 218 8.80 3.10 -24.53
C ALA A 218 9.12 4.40 -25.29
N GLU A 219 9.54 4.31 -26.56
CA GLU A 219 9.86 5.47 -27.39
C GLU A 219 8.67 6.41 -27.63
N ASN A 220 7.45 5.85 -27.64
CA ASN A 220 6.21 6.60 -27.82
C ASN A 220 5.73 7.28 -26.51
N GLY A 221 6.34 6.97 -25.37
CA GLY A 221 5.93 7.46 -24.05
C GLY A 221 4.69 6.78 -23.46
N ASP A 222 4.27 5.63 -23.98
CA ASP A 222 3.07 4.92 -23.51
C ASP A 222 3.39 3.46 -23.17
N CYS A 223 3.02 3.04 -21.97
CA CYS A 223 3.07 1.64 -21.57
C CYS A 223 1.78 0.95 -22.04
N ALA A 224 1.89 -0.02 -22.94
CA ALA A 224 0.73 -0.71 -23.53
C ALA A 224 0.78 -2.23 -23.30
N PRO A 225 0.56 -2.72 -22.06
CA PRO A 225 0.71 -4.13 -21.73
C PRO A 225 -0.07 -5.06 -22.67
N PHE A 226 0.61 -6.09 -23.14
CA PHE A 226 0.08 -7.15 -24.00
C PHE A 226 -0.45 -6.70 -25.37
N ASP A 227 -0.22 -5.44 -25.76
CA ASP A 227 -0.68 -4.90 -27.04
C ASP A 227 0.35 -5.14 -28.16
N GLU A 228 -0.07 -5.36 -29.41
CA GLU A 228 0.87 -5.49 -30.55
C GLU A 228 1.79 -4.27 -30.73
N ARG A 229 1.45 -3.11 -30.16
CA ARG A 229 2.27 -1.88 -30.14
C ARG A 229 3.18 -1.77 -28.91
N SER A 230 3.24 -2.79 -28.06
CA SER A 230 4.16 -2.87 -26.92
C SER A 230 5.59 -2.66 -27.40
N GLY A 231 6.27 -1.65 -26.85
CA GLY A 231 7.60 -1.23 -27.29
C GLY A 231 8.55 -0.87 -26.15
N GLY A 232 8.18 -1.17 -24.91
CA GLY A 232 8.95 -0.81 -23.72
C GLY A 232 8.07 -0.26 -22.60
N GLN A 233 8.71 0.13 -21.50
CA GLN A 233 8.04 0.60 -20.30
C GLN A 233 8.14 2.13 -20.15
N VAL A 234 7.15 2.71 -19.48
CA VAL A 234 7.21 4.07 -18.93
C VAL A 234 7.59 3.93 -17.46
N LEU A 235 8.63 4.60 -16.97
CA LEU A 235 9.00 4.52 -15.55
C LEU A 235 8.03 5.31 -14.67
N GLY A 236 7.92 4.88 -13.42
CA GLY A 236 7.12 5.57 -12.42
C GLY A 236 7.79 5.53 -11.04
N GLU A 237 7.49 6.54 -10.24
CA GLU A 237 7.77 6.60 -8.82
C GLU A 237 6.57 6.08 -8.01
N GLY A 238 6.81 5.62 -6.79
CA GLY A 238 5.73 5.21 -5.90
C GLY A 238 6.21 4.74 -4.55
N ALA A 239 5.35 4.88 -3.55
CA ALA A 239 5.54 4.34 -2.22
C ALA A 239 4.24 3.66 -1.74
N ALA A 240 4.35 2.56 -1.02
CA ALA A 240 3.20 1.90 -0.40
C ALA A 240 3.64 1.08 0.81
N ALA A 241 2.71 0.87 1.72
CA ALA A 241 2.86 -0.05 2.84
C ALA A 241 1.58 -0.85 3.03
N ILE A 242 1.72 -2.12 3.41
CA ILE A 242 0.63 -2.99 3.84
C ILE A 242 0.99 -3.64 5.17
N LEU A 243 -0.02 -3.85 6.01
CA LEU A 243 0.11 -4.52 7.29
C LEU A 243 -0.52 -5.92 7.21
N ILE A 244 0.28 -6.94 7.51
CA ILE A 244 -0.06 -8.35 7.38
C ILE A 244 0.00 -9.03 8.75
N LYS A 245 -1.01 -9.84 9.08
CA LYS A 245 -1.00 -10.71 10.27
C LYS A 245 -1.74 -12.03 10.00
N PRO A 246 -1.57 -13.07 10.84
CA PRO A 246 -2.37 -14.29 10.72
C PRO A 246 -3.87 -13.97 10.71
N LEU A 247 -4.62 -14.56 9.78
CA LEU A 247 -6.06 -14.27 9.62
C LEU A 247 -6.85 -14.55 10.92
N ALA A 248 -6.54 -15.65 11.60
CA ALA A 248 -7.17 -15.99 12.88
C ALA A 248 -6.94 -14.91 13.94
N ARG A 249 -5.75 -14.30 13.97
CA ARG A 249 -5.43 -13.19 14.86
C ARG A 249 -6.13 -11.90 14.45
N ALA A 250 -6.21 -11.60 13.15
CA ALA A 250 -6.96 -10.43 12.67
C ALA A 250 -8.43 -10.48 13.10
N ILE A 251 -9.05 -11.66 12.99
CA ILE A 251 -10.43 -11.88 13.44
C ILE A 251 -10.54 -11.71 14.96
N ALA A 252 -9.60 -12.28 15.72
CA ALA A 252 -9.58 -12.16 17.19
C ALA A 252 -9.35 -10.71 17.67
N ASP A 253 -8.57 -9.93 16.93
CA ASP A 253 -8.23 -8.54 17.22
C ASP A 253 -9.30 -7.54 16.71
N HIS A 254 -10.39 -8.05 16.11
CA HIS A 254 -11.47 -7.27 15.49
C HIS A 254 -10.98 -6.32 14.38
N ASP A 255 -9.99 -6.75 13.61
CA ASP A 255 -9.48 -5.99 12.48
C ASP A 255 -10.42 -6.08 11.27
N THR A 256 -10.49 -5.00 10.51
CA THR A 256 -11.02 -5.11 9.14
C THR A 256 -10.02 -5.85 8.27
N VAL A 257 -10.43 -7.00 7.75
CA VAL A 257 -9.66 -7.76 6.75
C VAL A 257 -10.02 -7.19 5.37
N HIS A 258 -9.07 -6.55 4.70
CA HIS A 258 -9.29 -5.98 3.36
C HIS A 258 -9.11 -7.00 2.25
N ALA A 259 -8.20 -7.95 2.44
CA ALA A 259 -8.02 -9.13 1.59
C ALA A 259 -7.22 -10.19 2.36
N VAL A 260 -7.15 -11.39 1.80
CA VAL A 260 -6.40 -12.50 2.36
C VAL A 260 -5.29 -12.94 1.41
N VAL A 261 -4.04 -12.96 1.88
CA VAL A 261 -2.93 -13.61 1.19
C VAL A 261 -3.04 -15.12 1.42
N ARG A 262 -3.45 -15.85 0.37
CA ARG A 262 -3.66 -17.30 0.42
C ARG A 262 -2.39 -18.09 0.16
N ALA A 263 -1.57 -17.60 -0.76
CA ALA A 263 -0.34 -18.27 -1.16
C ALA A 263 0.68 -17.26 -1.64
N THR A 264 1.95 -17.60 -1.46
CA THR A 264 3.08 -16.85 -2.03
C THR A 264 4.11 -17.85 -2.55
N GLY A 265 4.84 -17.48 -3.59
CA GLY A 265 5.91 -18.28 -4.14
C GLY A 265 6.99 -17.42 -4.76
N VAL A 266 8.23 -17.90 -4.70
CA VAL A 266 9.40 -17.28 -5.31
C VAL A 266 10.22 -18.36 -6.00
N ASN A 267 10.76 -18.07 -7.19
CA ASN A 267 11.76 -18.91 -7.83
C ASN A 267 12.80 -18.07 -8.58
N HIS A 268 13.75 -18.75 -9.21
CA HIS A 268 14.70 -18.14 -10.13
C HIS A 268 14.69 -18.88 -11.46
N GLN A 269 14.70 -18.16 -12.57
CA GLN A 269 14.62 -18.75 -13.91
C GLN A 269 15.85 -19.60 -14.30
N GLY A 270 16.99 -19.35 -13.65
CA GLY A 270 18.26 -20.04 -13.94
C GLY A 270 18.75 -19.76 -15.36
N ALA A 271 19.56 -20.67 -15.91
CA ALA A 271 20.06 -20.54 -17.28
C ALA A 271 19.00 -20.81 -18.38
N ARG A 272 17.78 -21.18 -18.01
CA ARG A 272 16.72 -21.63 -18.92
C ARG A 272 16.24 -20.54 -19.88
N SER A 273 16.43 -19.28 -19.52
CA SER A 273 16.10 -18.13 -20.36
C SER A 273 17.07 -17.88 -21.52
N GLY A 274 18.23 -18.55 -21.53
CA GLY A 274 19.28 -18.32 -22.53
C GLY A 274 20.00 -16.97 -22.40
N GLY A 275 19.82 -16.27 -21.28
CA GLY A 275 20.50 -15.00 -20.98
C GLY A 275 20.05 -14.43 -19.64
N LEU A 276 20.95 -13.71 -18.94
CA LEU A 276 20.71 -13.24 -17.58
C LEU A 276 19.41 -12.44 -17.44
N THR A 277 19.13 -11.55 -18.38
CA THR A 277 17.98 -10.63 -18.36
C THR A 277 16.83 -11.08 -19.26
N ARG A 278 16.93 -12.24 -19.90
CA ARG A 278 15.84 -12.77 -20.73
C ARG A 278 14.77 -13.39 -19.82
N PRO A 279 13.48 -13.12 -20.03
CA PRO A 279 12.41 -13.80 -19.31
C PRO A 279 12.30 -15.27 -19.74
N SER A 280 11.64 -16.10 -18.92
CA SER A 280 11.41 -17.51 -19.21
C SER A 280 9.98 -17.94 -18.89
N ALA A 281 9.17 -18.16 -19.92
CA ALA A 281 7.79 -18.64 -19.79
C ALA A 281 7.73 -19.95 -18.96
N ALA A 282 8.67 -20.87 -19.17
CA ALA A 282 8.73 -22.14 -18.43
C ALA A 282 8.97 -21.92 -16.93
N ALA A 283 9.88 -21.02 -16.54
CA ALA A 283 10.13 -20.73 -15.13
C ALA A 283 8.96 -20.00 -14.47
N GLN A 284 8.28 -19.13 -15.21
CA GLN A 284 7.07 -18.44 -14.75
C GLN A 284 5.92 -19.43 -14.56
N ALA A 285 5.69 -20.34 -15.51
CA ALA A 285 4.69 -21.40 -15.37
C ALA A 285 4.98 -22.32 -14.18
N GLU A 286 6.23 -22.77 -14.03
CA GLU A 286 6.65 -23.61 -12.89
C GLU A 286 6.44 -22.89 -11.55
N LEU A 287 6.74 -21.60 -11.45
CA LEU A 287 6.48 -20.81 -10.25
C LEU A 287 5.00 -20.91 -9.85
N ILE A 288 4.10 -20.67 -10.79
CA ILE A 288 2.66 -20.63 -10.54
C ILE A 288 2.16 -22.04 -10.19
N SER A 289 2.47 -23.04 -11.01
CA SER A 289 2.07 -24.43 -10.77
C SER A 289 2.59 -24.98 -9.43
N ASN A 290 3.84 -24.71 -9.07
CA ASN A 290 4.40 -25.16 -7.79
C ASN A 290 3.75 -24.45 -6.60
N THR A 291 3.46 -23.16 -6.72
CA THR A 291 2.75 -22.39 -5.68
C THR A 291 1.35 -22.95 -5.46
N TYR A 292 0.62 -23.20 -6.54
CA TYR A 292 -0.73 -23.77 -6.47
C TYR A 292 -0.72 -25.18 -5.91
N SER A 293 0.20 -26.04 -6.36
CA SER A 293 0.35 -27.39 -5.83
C SER A 293 0.70 -27.40 -4.34
N ARG A 294 1.64 -26.54 -3.89
CA ARG A 294 2.04 -26.45 -2.48
C ARG A 294 0.91 -26.01 -1.56
N HIS A 295 0.01 -25.16 -2.06
CA HIS A 295 -1.09 -24.59 -1.28
C HIS A 295 -2.46 -25.19 -1.60
N GLY A 296 -2.53 -26.25 -2.41
CA GLY A 296 -3.79 -26.92 -2.76
C GLY A 296 -4.78 -26.03 -3.51
N ILE A 297 -4.29 -25.11 -4.33
CA ILE A 297 -5.12 -24.19 -5.13
C ILE A 297 -5.37 -24.82 -6.50
N ASP A 298 -6.64 -24.94 -6.89
CA ASP A 298 -7.01 -25.27 -8.27
C ASP A 298 -6.82 -24.02 -9.16
N PRO A 299 -6.03 -24.08 -10.26
CA PRO A 299 -5.96 -22.98 -11.22
C PRO A 299 -7.32 -22.47 -11.70
N ALA A 300 -8.34 -23.32 -11.79
CA ALA A 300 -9.70 -22.95 -12.20
C ALA A 300 -10.43 -22.05 -11.17
N ALA A 301 -9.95 -21.99 -9.92
CA ALA A 301 -10.49 -21.12 -8.89
C ALA A 301 -9.96 -19.67 -8.98
N ILE A 302 -8.97 -19.41 -9.84
CA ILE A 302 -8.40 -18.08 -10.06
C ILE A 302 -9.21 -17.36 -11.13
N GLY A 303 -9.85 -16.26 -10.74
CA GLY A 303 -10.71 -15.47 -11.63
C GLY A 303 -9.96 -14.42 -12.46
N TYR A 304 -8.82 -13.96 -11.95
CA TYR A 304 -8.07 -12.87 -12.56
C TYR A 304 -6.58 -12.95 -12.24
N VAL A 305 -5.76 -12.42 -13.15
CA VAL A 305 -4.33 -12.22 -12.94
C VAL A 305 -3.95 -10.76 -13.18
N GLU A 306 -3.46 -10.11 -12.11
CA GLU A 306 -2.72 -8.86 -12.20
C GLU A 306 -1.27 -9.18 -12.57
N ALA A 307 -1.01 -9.15 -13.86
CA ALA A 307 0.23 -9.59 -14.48
C ALA A 307 1.37 -8.60 -14.25
N HIS A 308 2.62 -9.04 -14.49
CA HIS A 308 3.74 -8.12 -14.44
C HIS A 308 3.66 -7.13 -15.60
N GLY A 309 3.34 -7.60 -16.82
CA GLY A 309 2.79 -6.81 -17.93
C GLY A 309 3.37 -5.41 -18.05
N ASN A 310 4.65 -5.30 -18.37
CA ASN A 310 5.37 -4.04 -18.40
C ASN A 310 5.36 -3.35 -19.78
N GLY A 311 4.66 -3.92 -20.77
CA GLY A 311 4.59 -3.38 -22.12
C GLY A 311 5.88 -3.58 -22.91
N GLY A 312 6.79 -4.43 -22.42
CA GLY A 312 8.08 -4.75 -23.04
C GLY A 312 8.15 -6.20 -23.53
N GLY A 313 9.36 -6.65 -23.86
CA GLY A 313 9.60 -8.00 -24.39
C GLY A 313 9.26 -9.18 -23.45
N GLY A 314 8.90 -8.88 -22.19
CA GLY A 314 8.45 -9.87 -21.21
C GLY A 314 7.02 -10.37 -21.43
N ASP A 315 6.16 -9.54 -22.00
CA ASP A 315 4.72 -9.79 -22.09
C ASP A 315 4.39 -11.12 -22.81
N VAL A 316 5.11 -11.47 -23.88
CA VAL A 316 4.95 -12.75 -24.57
C VAL A 316 5.26 -13.95 -23.66
N SER A 317 6.33 -13.85 -22.86
CA SER A 317 6.69 -14.95 -21.94
C SER A 317 5.63 -15.15 -20.87
N GLU A 318 5.02 -14.05 -20.37
CA GLU A 318 3.93 -14.13 -19.40
C GLU A 318 2.69 -14.79 -19.98
N LEU A 319 2.29 -14.39 -21.19
CA LEU A 319 1.14 -14.96 -21.88
C LEU A 319 1.31 -16.46 -22.13
N LEU A 320 2.50 -16.90 -22.57
CA LEU A 320 2.80 -18.32 -22.75
C LEU A 320 2.78 -19.09 -21.42
N ALA A 321 3.25 -18.48 -20.33
CA ALA A 321 3.17 -19.08 -19.00
C ALA A 321 1.71 -19.23 -18.54
N PHE A 322 0.89 -18.21 -18.75
CA PHE A 322 -0.54 -18.26 -18.41
C PHE A 322 -1.30 -19.29 -19.25
N GLN A 323 -1.04 -19.37 -20.56
CA GLN A 323 -1.61 -20.39 -21.43
C GLN A 323 -1.31 -21.82 -20.93
N HIS A 324 -0.11 -22.04 -20.39
CA HIS A 324 0.27 -23.33 -19.84
C HIS A 324 -0.47 -23.68 -18.55
N VAL A 325 -0.63 -22.70 -17.65
CA VAL A 325 -1.20 -22.90 -16.32
C VAL A 325 -2.73 -22.90 -16.33
N PHE A 326 -3.34 -22.10 -17.21
CA PHE A 326 -4.78 -21.87 -17.29
C PHE A 326 -5.32 -22.36 -18.65
N PRO A 327 -5.49 -23.68 -18.84
CA PRO A 327 -5.89 -24.24 -20.14
C PRO A 327 -7.30 -23.83 -20.59
N ALA A 328 -8.16 -23.40 -19.68
CA ALA A 328 -9.50 -22.88 -19.98
C ALA A 328 -9.50 -21.38 -20.35
N GLY A 329 -8.34 -20.74 -20.29
CA GLY A 329 -8.16 -19.30 -20.44
C GLY A 329 -8.31 -18.52 -19.13
N ILE A 330 -7.71 -17.33 -19.06
CA ILE A 330 -7.72 -16.48 -17.86
C ILE A 330 -7.90 -14.99 -18.20
N ALA A 331 -8.61 -14.25 -17.35
CA ALA A 331 -8.69 -12.81 -17.43
C ALA A 331 -7.43 -12.16 -16.86
N ILE A 332 -6.86 -11.21 -17.59
CA ILE A 332 -5.59 -10.57 -17.21
C ILE A 332 -5.67 -9.05 -17.29
N GLY A 333 -4.76 -8.38 -16.60
CA GLY A 333 -4.47 -6.98 -16.80
C GLY A 333 -3.19 -6.53 -16.12
N SER A 334 -2.86 -5.25 -16.26
CA SER A 334 -1.70 -4.64 -15.62
C SER A 334 -1.96 -3.15 -15.35
N VAL A 335 -1.71 -2.73 -14.12
CA VAL A 335 -1.82 -1.33 -13.70
C VAL A 335 -0.74 -0.43 -14.29
N LYS A 336 0.34 -1.02 -14.83
CA LYS A 336 1.49 -0.26 -15.36
C LYS A 336 1.14 0.59 -16.57
N GLY A 337 0.08 0.25 -17.30
CA GLY A 337 -0.48 1.10 -18.36
C GLY A 337 -1.11 2.41 -17.84
N ASN A 338 -1.49 2.47 -16.55
CA ASN A 338 -2.03 3.66 -15.91
C ASN A 338 -0.93 4.47 -15.23
N ILE A 339 -0.10 3.83 -14.41
CA ILE A 339 0.81 4.53 -13.49
C ILE A 339 2.29 4.44 -13.89
N GLY A 340 2.60 3.73 -14.97
CA GLY A 340 3.97 3.39 -15.32
C GLY A 340 4.53 2.25 -14.46
N PHE A 341 5.82 2.03 -14.59
CA PHE A 341 6.55 0.95 -13.96
C PHE A 341 7.24 1.43 -12.69
N LEU A 342 6.62 1.12 -11.55
CA LEU A 342 7.03 1.56 -10.20
C LEU A 342 8.18 0.73 -9.60
N GLU A 343 8.86 -0.06 -10.43
CA GLU A 343 10.10 -0.74 -10.04
C GLU A 343 9.95 -1.58 -8.77
N ALA A 344 10.71 -1.28 -7.70
CA ALA A 344 10.67 -2.00 -6.44
C ALA A 344 9.27 -1.96 -5.78
N ALA A 345 8.53 -0.86 -5.94
CA ALA A 345 7.20 -0.65 -5.36
C ALA A 345 6.06 -1.25 -6.22
N GLY A 346 6.36 -1.67 -7.46
CA GLY A 346 5.34 -2.09 -8.43
C GLY A 346 4.47 -3.26 -7.96
N GLY A 347 5.04 -4.23 -7.24
CA GLY A 347 4.25 -5.34 -6.69
C GLY A 347 3.18 -4.88 -5.69
N LEU A 348 3.46 -3.84 -4.89
CA LEU A 348 2.48 -3.32 -3.94
C LEU A 348 1.40 -2.50 -4.63
N SER A 349 1.69 -1.78 -5.73
CA SER A 349 0.64 -1.07 -6.47
C SER A 349 -0.37 -2.03 -7.11
N GLN A 350 0.10 -3.21 -7.52
CA GLN A 350 -0.72 -4.32 -8.01
C GLN A 350 -1.59 -4.93 -6.89
N ILE A 351 -1.01 -5.18 -5.71
CA ILE A 351 -1.77 -5.66 -4.53
C ILE A 351 -2.83 -4.65 -4.11
N VAL A 352 -2.47 -3.38 -3.96
CA VAL A 352 -3.42 -2.32 -3.57
C VAL A 352 -4.55 -2.19 -4.59
N LYS A 353 -4.25 -2.28 -5.90
CA LYS A 353 -5.29 -2.32 -6.94
C LYS A 353 -6.28 -3.46 -6.68
N LEU A 354 -5.81 -4.68 -6.44
CA LEU A 354 -6.69 -5.84 -6.23
C LEU A 354 -7.49 -5.74 -4.94
N VAL A 355 -6.88 -5.28 -3.84
CA VAL A 355 -7.58 -5.05 -2.57
C VAL A 355 -8.73 -4.07 -2.76
N LEU A 356 -8.49 -2.94 -3.44
CA LEU A 356 -9.53 -1.95 -3.75
C LEU A 356 -10.58 -2.51 -4.72
N SER A 357 -10.15 -3.32 -5.70
CA SER A 357 -11.06 -3.95 -6.66
C SER A 357 -11.99 -4.97 -5.99
N MET A 358 -11.50 -5.73 -5.00
CA MET A 358 -12.32 -6.63 -4.18
C MET A 358 -13.30 -5.84 -3.31
N ARG A 359 -12.83 -4.76 -2.65
CA ARG A 359 -13.67 -3.89 -1.82
C ARG A 359 -14.82 -3.24 -2.60
N HIS A 360 -14.56 -2.84 -3.85
CA HIS A 360 -15.55 -2.18 -4.69
C HIS A 360 -16.19 -3.09 -5.75
N GLU A 361 -15.91 -4.40 -5.68
CA GLU A 361 -16.45 -5.44 -6.57
C GLU A 361 -16.26 -5.17 -8.08
N VAL A 362 -15.18 -4.47 -8.46
CA VAL A 362 -14.87 -4.11 -9.85
C VAL A 362 -13.37 -4.17 -10.10
N ILE A 363 -12.95 -4.93 -11.11
CA ILE A 363 -11.59 -4.88 -11.66
C ILE A 363 -11.49 -3.74 -12.69
N PRO A 364 -10.61 -2.74 -12.50
CA PRO A 364 -10.39 -1.68 -13.47
C PRO A 364 -9.81 -2.18 -14.80
N ALA A 365 -10.16 -1.50 -15.89
CA ALA A 365 -9.65 -1.78 -17.23
C ALA A 365 -8.12 -1.64 -17.32
N THR A 366 -7.50 -2.48 -18.15
CA THR A 366 -6.11 -2.34 -18.58
C THR A 366 -6.03 -1.28 -19.66
N ARG A 367 -5.32 -0.19 -19.36
CA ARG A 367 -5.17 0.92 -20.29
C ARG A 367 -4.32 0.54 -21.51
N SER A 368 -4.54 1.24 -22.61
CA SER A 368 -3.77 1.20 -23.87
C SER A 368 -3.82 -0.10 -24.68
N HIS A 369 -4.38 -1.18 -24.14
CA HIS A 369 -4.61 -2.41 -24.87
C HIS A 369 -5.76 -2.28 -25.90
N ARG A 370 -5.49 -2.70 -27.14
CA ARG A 370 -6.44 -2.74 -28.26
C ARG A 370 -6.41 -4.09 -28.98
N GLN A 371 -5.22 -4.63 -29.20
CA GLN A 371 -5.03 -5.89 -29.90
C GLN A 371 -3.87 -6.66 -29.28
N MET A 372 -4.08 -7.94 -29.02
CA MET A 372 -3.07 -8.84 -28.45
C MET A 372 -1.78 -8.89 -29.28
N ILE A 373 -0.62 -8.97 -28.61
CA ILE A 373 0.67 -9.24 -29.26
C ILE A 373 0.59 -10.50 -30.13
N ARG A 374 1.20 -10.43 -31.31
CA ARG A 374 1.27 -11.55 -32.25
C ARG A 374 2.45 -12.47 -31.90
N ASN A 375 2.17 -13.75 -31.75
CA ASN A 375 3.16 -14.80 -31.57
C ASN A 375 2.58 -16.13 -32.07
N ASP A 376 3.36 -16.91 -32.81
CA ASP A 376 2.88 -18.15 -33.45
C ASP A 376 2.55 -19.28 -32.44
N GLU A 377 3.09 -19.20 -31.22
CA GLU A 377 2.86 -20.17 -30.14
C GLU A 377 1.69 -19.77 -29.23
N LEU A 378 1.19 -18.53 -29.35
CA LEU A 378 0.13 -17.99 -28.51
C LEU A 378 -1.24 -18.26 -29.13
N ASP A 379 -2.10 -18.96 -28.41
CA ASP A 379 -3.54 -19.03 -28.68
C ASP A 379 -4.20 -17.74 -28.15
N PRO A 380 -4.81 -16.90 -29.01
CA PRO A 380 -5.49 -15.68 -28.59
C PRO A 380 -6.66 -15.90 -27.62
N ALA A 381 -7.19 -17.12 -27.53
CA ALA A 381 -8.26 -17.47 -26.58
C ALA A 381 -7.75 -17.80 -25.17
N SER A 382 -6.45 -18.04 -25.00
CA SER A 382 -5.86 -18.43 -23.71
C SER A 382 -5.80 -17.30 -22.67
N CYS A 383 -5.81 -16.04 -23.12
CA CYS A 383 -5.74 -14.89 -22.25
C CYS A 383 -6.70 -13.80 -22.72
N ARG A 384 -7.48 -13.23 -21.80
CA ARG A 384 -8.40 -12.14 -22.08
C ARG A 384 -7.98 -10.90 -21.30
N VAL A 385 -7.39 -9.93 -21.98
CA VAL A 385 -7.08 -8.61 -21.37
C VAL A 385 -8.38 -7.86 -21.10
N LEU A 386 -8.59 -7.44 -19.86
CA LEU A 386 -9.75 -6.63 -19.50
C LEU A 386 -9.58 -5.20 -20.03
N THR A 387 -10.39 -4.80 -21.00
CA THR A 387 -10.36 -3.45 -21.62
C THR A 387 -11.50 -2.53 -21.13
N VAL A 388 -12.37 -3.05 -20.26
CA VAL A 388 -13.46 -2.32 -19.61
C VAL A 388 -13.48 -2.68 -18.13
N ASN A 389 -13.98 -1.75 -17.29
CA ASN A 389 -14.21 -2.02 -15.88
C ASN A 389 -15.17 -3.20 -15.76
N THR A 390 -14.74 -4.27 -15.10
CA THR A 390 -15.44 -5.56 -15.11
C THR A 390 -15.88 -5.91 -13.68
N PRO A 391 -17.17 -6.17 -13.43
CA PRO A 391 -17.65 -6.63 -12.12
C PRO A 391 -16.95 -7.91 -11.67
N LEU A 392 -16.64 -8.02 -10.38
CA LEU A 392 -15.94 -9.16 -9.79
C LEU A 392 -16.67 -10.48 -10.04
N ASP A 393 -18.01 -10.47 -9.94
CA ASP A 393 -18.86 -11.65 -10.14
C ASP A 393 -18.77 -12.23 -11.55
N ALA A 394 -18.47 -11.41 -12.56
CA ALA A 394 -18.26 -11.89 -13.93
C ALA A 394 -16.94 -12.65 -14.10
N LEU A 395 -16.05 -12.58 -13.12
CA LEU A 395 -14.73 -13.23 -13.09
C LEU A 395 -14.64 -14.31 -12.02
N ARG A 396 -15.65 -14.45 -11.16
CA ARG A 396 -15.67 -15.43 -10.08
C ARG A 396 -15.74 -16.84 -10.66
N ALA A 397 -14.97 -17.76 -10.07
CA ALA A 397 -15.09 -19.18 -10.40
C ALA A 397 -16.51 -19.68 -10.04
N PRO A 398 -17.06 -20.64 -10.80
CA PRO A 398 -18.40 -21.16 -10.52
C PRO A 398 -18.39 -22.00 -9.25
N GLU A 399 -18.79 -21.39 -8.12
CA GLU A 399 -19.16 -21.97 -6.80
C GLU A 399 -19.19 -20.85 -5.73
N ASP A 400 -19.68 -21.13 -4.52
CA ASP A 400 -19.69 -20.21 -3.35
C ASP A 400 -18.27 -19.92 -2.79
N GLN A 401 -17.24 -19.82 -3.65
CA GLN A 401 -15.86 -19.56 -3.28
C GLN A 401 -15.55 -18.05 -3.31
N PRO A 402 -14.68 -17.57 -2.39
CA PRO A 402 -14.22 -16.18 -2.43
C PRO A 402 -13.46 -15.93 -3.74
N PHE A 403 -13.59 -14.72 -4.29
CA PHE A 403 -12.89 -14.37 -5.52
C PHE A 403 -11.38 -14.41 -5.25
N MET A 404 -10.64 -15.11 -6.10
CA MET A 404 -9.19 -15.21 -6.01
C MET A 404 -8.50 -14.65 -7.25
N ALA A 405 -7.40 -13.94 -7.02
CA ALA A 405 -6.60 -13.36 -8.07
C ALA A 405 -5.09 -13.56 -7.83
N GLY A 406 -4.37 -13.79 -8.91
CA GLY A 406 -2.90 -13.87 -8.91
C GLY A 406 -2.26 -12.50 -9.13
N VAL A 407 -1.16 -12.22 -8.43
CA VAL A 407 -0.28 -11.07 -8.66
C VAL A 407 1.09 -11.58 -9.05
N HIS A 408 1.68 -11.00 -10.09
CA HIS A 408 2.95 -11.45 -10.65
C HIS A 408 3.95 -10.31 -10.77
N ALA A 409 5.20 -10.59 -10.44
CA ALA A 409 6.32 -9.68 -10.65
C ALA A 409 7.59 -10.46 -10.99
N TYR A 410 8.28 -10.03 -12.05
CA TYR A 410 9.46 -10.69 -12.58
C TYR A 410 10.65 -9.73 -12.54
N GLY A 411 11.65 -10.06 -11.73
CA GLY A 411 12.85 -9.24 -11.57
C GLY A 411 13.77 -9.37 -12.79
N LEU A 412 14.41 -8.26 -13.18
CA LEU A 412 15.34 -8.23 -14.32
C LEU A 412 16.45 -9.29 -14.24
N GLY A 413 16.90 -9.63 -13.02
CA GLY A 413 17.92 -10.66 -12.79
C GLY A 413 17.40 -12.10 -12.87
N GLY A 414 16.08 -12.31 -13.01
CA GLY A 414 15.46 -13.62 -13.12
C GLY A 414 14.80 -14.17 -11.85
N CYS A 415 14.77 -13.40 -10.76
CA CYS A 415 14.01 -13.72 -9.55
C CYS A 415 12.53 -13.36 -9.75
N ASN A 416 11.67 -14.38 -9.71
CA ASN A 416 10.25 -14.25 -9.97
C ASN A 416 9.45 -14.44 -8.68
N ALA A 417 8.37 -13.70 -8.53
CA ALA A 417 7.48 -13.80 -7.39
C ALA A 417 6.01 -13.82 -7.82
N HIS A 418 5.23 -14.58 -7.06
CA HIS A 418 3.79 -14.76 -7.26
C HIS A 418 3.06 -14.72 -5.92
N VAL A 419 1.94 -14.01 -5.86
CA VAL A 419 1.07 -13.91 -4.68
C VAL A 419 -0.36 -14.20 -5.10
N VAL A 420 -1.09 -15.00 -4.32
CA VAL A 420 -2.53 -15.22 -4.51
C VAL A 420 -3.28 -14.47 -3.43
N LEU A 421 -4.15 -13.55 -3.85
CA LEU A 421 -5.07 -12.83 -2.97
C LEU A 421 -6.46 -13.44 -3.11
N ALA A 422 -7.16 -13.57 -1.99
CA ALA A 422 -8.58 -13.85 -1.92
C ALA A 422 -9.32 -12.65 -1.33
N GLU A 423 -10.55 -12.47 -1.78
CA GLU A 423 -11.53 -11.57 -1.17
C GLU A 423 -11.71 -11.89 0.32
N ALA A 424 -11.85 -10.85 1.14
CA ALA A 424 -12.22 -11.01 2.53
C ALA A 424 -13.64 -11.59 2.63
N LEU A 425 -13.89 -12.47 3.60
CA LEU A 425 -15.23 -13.01 3.79
C LEU A 425 -16.17 -11.88 4.24
N PRO A 426 -17.41 -11.83 3.71
CA PRO A 426 -18.40 -10.86 4.18
C PRO A 426 -18.57 -10.99 5.70
N THR A 427 -18.30 -9.90 6.42
CA THR A 427 -18.77 -9.79 7.80
C THR A 427 -20.29 -9.69 7.76
N ALA A 428 -20.99 -10.49 8.56
CA ALA A 428 -22.45 -10.41 8.64
C ALA A 428 -22.86 -8.95 8.92
N ASP A 429 -23.84 -8.44 8.17
CA ASP A 429 -24.41 -7.11 8.43
C ASP A 429 -25.02 -7.09 9.83
N ILE A 430 -24.26 -6.58 10.80
CA ILE A 430 -24.77 -6.42 12.15
C ILE A 430 -25.55 -5.09 12.17
N PRO A 431 -26.86 -5.09 12.49
CA PRO A 431 -27.67 -3.89 12.47
C PRO A 431 -27.06 -2.80 13.36
N GLU A 432 -27.05 -1.54 12.91
CA GLU A 432 -26.57 -0.42 13.73
C GLU A 432 -27.31 -0.35 15.08
N PRO A 433 -26.61 -0.03 16.18
CA PRO A 433 -27.26 0.18 17.47
C PRO A 433 -28.31 1.29 17.40
N THR A 434 -29.43 1.10 18.10
CA THR A 434 -30.41 2.18 18.32
C THR A 434 -30.00 3.10 19.47
N ASP A 435 -29.27 2.55 20.45
CA ASP A 435 -28.79 3.29 21.61
C ASP A 435 -27.58 4.17 21.23
N PRO A 436 -27.45 5.38 21.82
CA PRO A 436 -26.34 6.28 21.52
C PRO A 436 -24.97 5.67 21.84
N LEU A 437 -24.04 5.74 20.90
CA LEU A 437 -22.66 5.28 21.08
C LEU A 437 -21.74 6.42 21.47
N PRO A 438 -20.74 6.18 22.34
CA PRO A 438 -19.74 7.19 22.68
C PRO A 438 -18.72 7.32 21.54
N LEU A 439 -18.48 8.54 21.09
CA LEU A 439 -17.37 8.93 20.23
C LEU A 439 -16.31 9.62 21.10
N LEU A 440 -15.16 8.97 21.24
CA LEU A 440 -14.10 9.40 22.15
C LEU A 440 -12.98 10.08 21.37
N PHE A 441 -12.66 11.32 21.73
CA PHE A 441 -11.53 12.04 21.16
C PHE A 441 -10.61 12.53 22.27
N SER A 442 -9.30 12.34 22.08
CA SER A 442 -8.29 13.02 22.89
C SER A 442 -7.31 13.84 22.04
N GLY A 443 -6.54 14.69 22.70
CA GLY A 443 -5.40 15.41 22.13
C GLY A 443 -4.38 15.80 23.20
N GLU A 444 -3.12 15.97 22.83
CA GLU A 444 -2.06 16.44 23.74
C GLU A 444 -2.29 17.89 24.22
N SER A 445 -2.94 18.70 23.39
CA SER A 445 -3.35 20.07 23.70
C SER A 445 -4.81 20.31 23.25
N PRO A 446 -5.47 21.39 23.71
CA PRO A 446 -6.81 21.76 23.23
C PRO A 446 -6.83 22.02 21.71
N VAL A 447 -5.73 22.53 21.15
CA VAL A 447 -5.59 22.79 19.72
C VAL A 447 -5.52 21.49 18.93
N ASP A 448 -4.74 20.52 19.39
CA ASP A 448 -4.61 19.23 18.72
C ASP A 448 -5.93 18.44 18.79
N LEU A 449 -6.63 18.49 19.93
CA LEU A 449 -7.95 17.87 20.07
C LEU A 449 -8.95 18.47 19.06
N ARG A 450 -9.05 19.80 19.00
CA ARG A 450 -9.93 20.49 18.03
C ARG A 450 -9.59 20.14 16.59
N ALA A 451 -8.31 20.14 16.25
CA ALA A 451 -7.84 19.80 14.90
C ALA A 451 -8.10 18.33 14.54
N ARG A 452 -8.19 17.43 15.52
CA ARG A 452 -8.57 16.02 15.31
C ARG A 452 -10.07 15.86 15.12
N VAL A 453 -10.89 16.56 15.92
CA VAL A 453 -12.35 16.58 15.76
C VAL A 453 -12.76 17.20 14.42
N GLU A 454 -12.16 18.32 14.02
CA GLU A 454 -12.42 18.96 12.72
C GLU A 454 -12.15 18.03 11.54
N ARG A 455 -11.03 17.30 11.59
CA ARG A 455 -10.69 16.28 10.59
C ARG A 455 -11.71 15.15 10.56
N PHE A 456 -12.10 14.66 11.73
CA PHE A 456 -13.11 13.61 11.82
C PHE A 456 -14.45 14.06 11.23
N ILE A 457 -14.90 15.28 11.52
CA ILE A 457 -16.12 15.87 10.94
C ILE A 457 -16.01 15.90 9.41
N SER A 458 -14.88 16.39 8.88
CA SER A 458 -14.65 16.45 7.43
C SER A 458 -14.63 15.07 6.78
N TRP A 459 -13.94 14.09 7.39
CA TRP A 459 -13.85 12.72 6.91
C TRP A 459 -15.19 12.01 6.96
N TYR A 460 -15.88 12.00 8.11
CA TYR A 460 -17.16 11.32 8.26
C TYR A 460 -18.27 11.98 7.41
N GLY A 461 -18.13 13.29 7.16
CA GLY A 461 -18.92 14.02 6.18
C GLY A 461 -18.78 13.48 4.75
N GLY A 462 -17.59 12.98 4.38
CA GLY A 462 -17.30 12.38 3.07
C GLY A 462 -17.61 10.88 2.95
N GLU A 463 -17.79 10.18 4.07
CA GLU A 463 -17.98 8.72 4.13
C GLU A 463 -19.39 8.34 4.63
N PRO A 464 -20.45 8.49 3.80
CA PRO A 464 -21.83 8.30 4.23
C PRO A 464 -22.18 6.84 4.62
N TYR A 465 -21.36 5.88 4.21
CA TYR A 465 -21.58 4.45 4.48
C TYR A 465 -20.72 3.91 5.63
N ALA A 466 -19.92 4.75 6.28
CA ALA A 466 -19.11 4.31 7.43
C ALA A 466 -20.02 4.06 8.66
N SER A 467 -19.93 2.84 9.19
CA SER A 467 -20.69 2.39 10.36
C SER A 467 -20.36 3.21 11.60
N LEU A 468 -21.38 3.75 12.26
CA LEU A 468 -21.21 4.50 13.51
C LEU A 468 -20.67 3.59 14.61
N ARG A 469 -21.13 2.33 14.67
CA ARG A 469 -20.58 1.32 15.56
C ARG A 469 -19.08 1.13 15.39
N ASN A 470 -18.64 0.86 14.16
CA ASN A 470 -17.23 0.60 13.90
C ASN A 470 -16.36 1.84 14.20
N ILE A 471 -16.88 3.04 13.91
CA ILE A 471 -16.22 4.29 14.29
C ILE A 471 -16.09 4.41 15.81
N ALA A 472 -17.18 4.23 16.56
CA ALA A 472 -17.16 4.30 18.02
C ALA A 472 -16.19 3.27 18.62
N TYR A 473 -16.24 2.03 18.14
CA TYR A 473 -15.32 0.97 18.54
C TYR A 473 -13.86 1.37 18.25
N THR A 474 -13.58 1.87 17.05
CA THR A 474 -12.21 2.25 16.66
C THR A 474 -11.71 3.39 17.52
N LEU A 475 -12.47 4.48 17.67
CA LEU A 475 -12.09 5.63 18.51
C LEU A 475 -11.82 5.23 19.96
N ALA A 476 -12.62 4.30 20.49
CA ALA A 476 -12.48 3.84 21.86
C ALA A 476 -11.27 2.90 22.08
N THR A 477 -10.82 2.21 21.04
CA THR A 477 -9.79 1.15 21.13
C THR A 477 -8.49 1.47 20.39
N CYS A 478 -8.42 2.55 19.61
CA CYS A 478 -7.23 2.93 18.86
C CYS A 478 -6.16 3.66 19.69
N GLY A 479 -6.41 3.89 20.99
CA GLY A 479 -5.37 4.32 21.93
C GLY A 479 -5.29 5.83 22.19
N PHE A 480 -6.31 6.61 21.83
CA PHE A 480 -6.43 8.01 22.24
C PHE A 480 -6.68 8.12 23.75
N HIS A 481 -5.62 8.31 24.52
CA HIS A 481 -5.68 8.52 25.98
C HIS A 481 -4.83 9.72 26.41
N GLU A 482 -4.80 10.77 25.60
CA GLU A 482 -4.06 12.00 25.88
C GLU A 482 -4.77 12.88 26.94
N ALA A 483 -4.16 14.00 27.32
CA ALA A 483 -4.59 14.82 28.45
C ALA A 483 -5.95 15.52 28.24
N HIS A 484 -6.19 16.05 27.04
CA HIS A 484 -7.45 16.73 26.71
C HIS A 484 -8.41 15.75 26.07
N ARG A 485 -9.63 15.63 26.61
CA ARG A 485 -10.59 14.59 26.26
C ARG A 485 -11.98 15.18 26.06
N VAL A 486 -12.70 14.68 25.07
CA VAL A 486 -14.12 14.93 24.85
C VAL A 486 -14.82 13.63 24.46
N VAL A 487 -16.02 13.44 24.98
CA VAL A 487 -16.92 12.36 24.57
C VAL A 487 -18.23 12.96 24.08
N VAL A 488 -18.65 12.53 22.89
CA VAL A 488 -19.95 12.86 22.30
C VAL A 488 -20.72 11.57 22.09
N PHE A 489 -21.93 11.49 22.64
CA PHE A 489 -22.84 10.39 22.34
C PHE A 489 -23.66 10.70 21.09
N ALA A 490 -23.87 9.72 20.20
CA ALA A 490 -24.74 9.86 19.04
C ALA A 490 -25.34 8.51 18.63
N SER A 491 -26.57 8.52 18.13
CA SER A 491 -27.24 7.36 17.52
C SER A 491 -27.16 7.38 16.00
N THR A 492 -26.85 8.53 15.40
CA THR A 492 -26.72 8.65 13.94
C THR A 492 -25.50 9.47 13.54
N ARG A 493 -25.10 9.33 12.27
CA ARG A 493 -24.06 10.13 11.64
C ARG A 493 -24.35 11.62 11.70
N GLU A 494 -25.57 12.02 11.35
CA GLU A 494 -26.01 13.42 11.32
C GLU A 494 -25.94 14.03 12.72
N GLU A 495 -26.36 13.26 13.74
CA GLU A 495 -26.29 13.66 15.13
C GLU A 495 -24.84 13.79 15.62
N ALA A 496 -23.97 12.84 15.26
CA ALA A 496 -22.55 12.89 15.59
C ALA A 496 -21.88 14.15 15.01
N ILE A 497 -22.08 14.42 13.72
CA ILE A 497 -21.52 15.58 13.02
C ILE A 497 -22.06 16.89 13.60
N ALA A 498 -23.37 16.98 13.85
CA ALA A 498 -23.99 18.18 14.40
C ALA A 498 -23.43 18.49 15.79
N ARG A 499 -23.40 17.51 16.69
CA ARG A 499 -22.92 17.69 18.08
C ARG A 499 -21.43 18.04 18.14
N LEU A 500 -20.59 17.39 17.32
CA LEU A 500 -19.17 17.74 17.25
C LEU A 500 -18.96 19.15 16.67
N SER A 501 -19.80 19.56 15.72
CA SER A 501 -19.75 20.92 15.15
C SER A 501 -20.19 21.99 16.15
N GLU A 502 -21.19 21.71 16.99
CA GLU A 502 -21.61 22.58 18.10
C GLU A 502 -20.49 22.72 19.14
N TRP A 503 -19.85 21.61 19.53
CA TRP A 503 -18.69 21.63 20.43
C TRP A 503 -17.55 22.50 19.93
N MET A 504 -17.28 22.48 18.62
CA MET A 504 -16.23 23.30 18.00
C MET A 504 -16.52 24.81 18.09
N GLN A 505 -17.79 25.22 18.16
CA GLN A 505 -18.21 26.62 18.23
C GLN A 505 -18.17 27.18 19.65
N ASP A 506 -18.17 26.34 20.68
CA ASP A 506 -18.11 26.80 22.07
C ASP A 506 -16.76 27.46 22.38
N SER A 507 -16.81 28.61 23.04
CA SER A 507 -15.65 29.48 23.28
C SER A 507 -14.84 29.06 24.52
N GLU A 508 -15.43 28.24 25.40
CA GLU A 508 -14.77 27.64 26.57
C GLU A 508 -14.96 26.11 26.58
N PRO A 509 -14.11 25.35 25.87
CA PRO A 509 -14.26 23.90 25.72
C PRO A 509 -13.91 23.09 27.00
N ASP A 510 -13.94 23.69 28.19
CA ASP A 510 -13.68 23.01 29.47
C ASP A 510 -14.77 21.97 29.82
N GLN A 511 -15.82 21.84 29.00
CA GLN A 511 -16.77 20.74 29.10
C GLN A 511 -16.19 19.45 28.51
N HIS A 512 -15.72 18.58 29.40
CA HIS A 512 -15.12 17.28 29.08
C HIS A 512 -16.12 16.22 28.57
N ILE A 513 -17.44 16.45 28.70
CA ILE A 513 -18.48 15.49 28.32
C ILE A 513 -19.71 16.25 27.83
N LEU A 514 -20.05 16.09 26.54
CA LEU A 514 -21.37 16.49 26.03
C LEU A 514 -22.29 15.28 26.11
N SER A 515 -22.89 15.09 27.29
CA SER A 515 -23.89 14.06 27.55
C SER A 515 -25.19 14.71 27.96
N PHE A 516 -26.25 14.49 27.19
CA PHE A 516 -27.61 14.91 27.53
C PHE A 516 -28.52 13.77 27.99
N ALA A 517 -28.02 12.53 28.03
CA ALA A 517 -28.74 11.43 28.64
C ALA A 517 -28.26 11.26 30.08
N ASP A 518 -29.10 11.62 31.06
CA ASP A 518 -28.79 11.46 32.49
C ASP A 518 -28.62 9.98 32.92
N ASP A 519 -28.94 9.02 32.04
CA ASP A 519 -28.97 7.59 32.38
C ASP A 519 -28.57 6.68 31.19
N HIS A 520 -27.35 6.82 30.66
CA HIS A 520 -26.80 5.89 29.66
C HIS A 520 -25.87 4.86 30.30
N ALA A 521 -25.95 3.59 29.90
CA ALA A 521 -25.18 2.49 30.49
C ALA A 521 -23.65 2.72 30.44
N LEU A 522 -23.17 3.40 29.39
CA LEU A 522 -21.75 3.74 29.20
C LEU A 522 -21.34 5.10 29.77
N LEU A 523 -22.27 5.88 30.34
CA LEU A 523 -21.99 7.23 30.83
C LEU A 523 -20.97 7.24 31.98
N ARG A 524 -21.08 6.25 32.88
CA ARG A 524 -20.14 6.08 33.98
C ARG A 524 -18.71 5.84 33.49
N ASP A 525 -18.55 4.97 32.51
CA ASP A 525 -17.26 4.63 31.93
C ASP A 525 -16.68 5.79 31.11
N ALA A 526 -17.53 6.53 30.37
CA ALA A 526 -17.14 7.76 29.70
C ALA A 526 -16.67 8.84 30.69
N ARG A 527 -17.38 9.04 31.81
CA ARG A 527 -16.99 9.97 32.89
C ARG A 527 -15.63 9.62 33.50
N ALA A 528 -15.43 8.35 33.79
CA ALA A 528 -14.16 7.85 34.31
C ALA A 528 -13.01 8.05 33.31
N TRP A 529 -13.27 7.76 32.03
CA TRP A 529 -12.29 8.00 30.97
C TRP A 529 -11.96 9.50 30.83
N CYS A 530 -12.94 10.41 30.86
CA CYS A 530 -12.65 11.84 30.85
C CYS A 530 -11.83 12.30 32.07
N ALA A 531 -12.00 11.64 33.22
CA ALA A 531 -11.22 11.90 34.43
C ALA A 531 -9.78 11.31 34.40
N GLY A 532 -9.37 10.69 33.29
CA GLY A 532 -8.01 10.14 33.14
C GLY A 532 -7.92 8.62 33.38
N GLU A 533 -9.00 7.96 33.80
CA GLU A 533 -8.96 6.52 34.09
C GLU A 533 -8.81 5.67 32.83
N LYS A 534 -8.11 4.54 32.94
CA LYS A 534 -8.04 3.53 31.88
C LYS A 534 -9.32 2.70 31.87
N ARG A 535 -9.90 2.49 30.69
CA ARG A 535 -11.10 1.68 30.48
C ARG A 535 -10.84 0.71 29.33
N ASP A 536 -11.24 -0.54 29.53
CA ASP A 536 -11.20 -1.56 28.49
C ASP A 536 -12.47 -1.47 27.64
N TRP A 537 -12.45 -0.57 26.66
CA TRP A 537 -13.58 -0.32 25.77
C TRP A 537 -13.92 -1.52 24.88
N SER A 538 -12.96 -2.41 24.62
CA SER A 538 -13.18 -3.63 23.82
C SER A 538 -14.20 -4.59 24.46
N ARG A 539 -14.42 -4.48 25.78
CA ARG A 539 -15.44 -5.26 26.51
C ARG A 539 -16.79 -4.57 26.59
N LEU A 540 -16.83 -3.27 26.30
CA LEU A 540 -18.01 -2.42 26.46
C LEU A 540 -18.67 -2.10 25.12
N LEU A 541 -17.91 -2.11 24.04
CA LEU A 541 -18.34 -1.86 22.67
C LEU A 541 -18.03 -3.07 21.81
N ASP A 542 -18.95 -3.36 20.90
CA ASP A 542 -18.73 -4.30 19.80
C ASP A 542 -18.52 -3.52 18.50
N GLY A 543 -17.84 -4.12 17.53
CA GLY A 543 -17.52 -3.52 16.26
C GLY A 543 -16.21 -4.05 15.67
N SER A 544 -15.88 -3.52 14.49
CA SER A 544 -14.61 -3.76 13.81
C SER A 544 -13.83 -2.45 13.69
N ARG A 545 -12.51 -2.55 13.66
CA ARG A 545 -11.64 -1.40 13.41
C ARG A 545 -11.82 -0.86 11.99
N VAL A 546 -11.90 0.45 11.81
CA VAL A 546 -11.99 1.11 10.50
C VAL A 546 -10.92 2.18 10.32
N ALA A 547 -10.53 2.43 9.08
CA ALA A 547 -9.59 3.48 8.72
C ALA A 547 -10.15 4.86 9.12
N MET A 548 -9.38 5.63 9.90
CA MET A 548 -9.73 7.01 10.25
C MET A 548 -8.48 7.91 10.19
N PRO A 549 -8.40 8.84 9.22
CA PRO A 549 -7.23 9.70 9.04
C PRO A 549 -7.24 10.86 10.04
N LEU A 550 -6.84 10.58 11.29
CA LEU A 550 -6.89 11.53 12.39
C LEU A 550 -5.56 12.25 12.65
N THR A 551 -4.48 11.84 12.00
CA THR A 551 -3.17 12.50 12.15
C THR A 551 -3.11 13.86 11.47
N THR A 552 -2.39 14.76 12.14
CA THR A 552 -2.02 16.07 11.61
C THR A 552 -0.60 16.06 11.10
N TRP A 553 -0.45 16.25 9.80
CA TRP A 553 0.86 16.38 9.17
C TRP A 553 1.31 17.85 9.17
N ARG A 554 2.53 18.10 9.65
CA ARG A 554 3.23 19.39 9.63
C ARG A 554 4.44 19.29 8.70
N ARG A 555 4.17 18.91 7.45
CA ARG A 555 5.22 18.69 6.44
C ARG A 555 6.01 19.96 6.17
N ARG A 556 7.32 19.80 6.07
CA ARG A 556 8.27 20.83 5.64
C ARG A 556 8.99 20.33 4.40
N HIS A 557 9.43 21.26 3.56
CA HIS A 557 10.13 20.94 2.33
C HIS A 557 11.63 20.72 2.58
N PHE A 558 12.15 19.56 2.19
CA PHE A 558 13.54 19.12 2.36
C PHE A 558 14.14 18.69 1.01
N PRO A 559 14.60 19.64 0.19
CA PRO A 559 15.06 19.38 -1.17
C PRO A 559 16.41 18.65 -1.19
N LEU A 560 16.75 18.08 -2.36
CA LEU A 560 18.10 17.57 -2.61
C LEU A 560 19.12 18.73 -2.64
N PRO A 561 20.38 18.50 -2.23
CA PRO A 561 21.40 19.53 -2.29
C PRO A 561 21.73 19.88 -3.76
N PRO A 562 22.24 21.10 -4.02
CA PRO A 562 22.87 21.37 -5.31
C PRO A 562 24.10 20.46 -5.50
N LEU A 563 24.42 20.15 -6.75
CA LEU A 563 25.63 19.39 -7.09
C LEU A 563 26.87 20.28 -7.00
N ARG A 564 28.00 19.73 -6.54
CA ARG A 564 29.29 20.43 -6.57
C ARG A 564 29.69 20.68 -8.03
N VAL A 565 30.10 21.92 -8.32
CA VAL A 565 30.66 22.35 -9.60
C VAL A 565 32.11 21.91 -9.73
#